data_AF-A0A935IQ60-F1
#
_entry.id   AF-A0A935IQ60-F1
#
_cell.length_a   1.000
_cell.length_b   1.000
_cell.length_c   1.000
_cell.angle_alpha   90.00
_cell.angle_beta   90.00
_cell.angle_gamma   90.00
#
_symmetry.space_group_name_H-M   'P 1'
#
loop_
_entity.id
_entity.type
_entity.pdbx_description
1 polymer ?
#
loop_
_entity_poly.entity_id
_entity_poly.type
_entity_poly.pdbx_seq_one_letter_code
_entity_poly.pdbx_strand_id
1 'polypeptide(L)'
;MNARCLTVNTSLETILPYCNLLICHGRNGTIYHGIENKTPMLFVTSHFEQEWNVQQLEALQFGKCIDDDTEQRLNEILALN
;
A
#
# COMPACT_ATOMS: atom_id res chain seq x y z
N MET A 1 4.71 15.61 -5.84
CA MET A 1 4.17 15.10 -4.56
C MET A 1 5.34 14.92 -3.58
N ASN A 2 5.29 15.49 -2.37
CA ASN A 2 6.38 15.35 -1.38
C ASN A 2 6.09 14.11 -0.51
N ALA A 3 6.75 12.98 -0.79
CA ALA A 3 6.71 11.82 0.09
C ALA A 3 7.46 12.12 1.39
N ARG A 4 6.77 12.13 2.54
CA ARG A 4 7.39 12.20 3.86
C ARG A 4 7.45 10.80 4.45
N CYS A 5 8.65 10.25 4.59
CA CYS A 5 8.88 9.07 5.41
C CYS A 5 8.71 9.48 6.89
N LEU A 6 7.69 8.94 7.54
CA LEU A 6 7.35 9.24 8.93
C LEU A 6 7.87 8.10 9.81
N THR A 7 9.11 8.21 10.28
CA THR A 7 9.69 7.34 11.31
C THR A 7 9.49 7.98 12.69
N VAL A 8 8.25 7.97 13.16
CA VAL A 8 7.89 8.37 14.52
C VAL A 8 7.31 7.18 15.25
N ASN A 9 7.51 7.08 16.57
CA ASN A 9 6.91 6.08 17.46
C ASN A 9 5.39 6.34 17.60
N THR A 10 4.69 6.31 16.48
CA THR A 10 3.31 6.70 16.28
C THR A 10 2.59 5.53 15.62
N SER A 11 1.39 5.20 16.10
CA SER A 11 0.62 4.09 15.54
C SER A 11 0.20 4.37 14.09
N LEU A 12 0.04 3.31 13.31
CA LEU A 12 -0.44 3.38 11.92
C LEU A 12 -1.80 4.11 11.82
N GLU A 13 -2.70 3.86 12.77
CA GLU A 13 -4.01 4.51 12.86
C GLU A 13 -3.92 6.03 12.95
N THR A 14 -2.89 6.55 13.63
CA THR A 14 -2.73 8.00 13.80
C THR A 14 -2.24 8.67 12.52
N ILE A 15 -1.45 7.95 11.71
CA ILE A 15 -0.76 8.55 10.56
C ILE A 15 -1.53 8.40 9.25
N LEU A 16 -2.30 7.31 9.09
CA LEU A 16 -3.04 7.02 7.86
C LEU A 16 -3.97 8.14 7.38
N PRO A 17 -4.68 8.90 8.23
CA PRO A 17 -5.53 10.01 7.79
C PRO A 17 -4.78 11.12 7.03
N TYR A 18 -3.45 11.17 7.16
CA TYR A 18 -2.58 12.15 6.50
C TYR A 18 -1.82 11.55 5.31
N CYS A 19 -2.03 10.28 4.99
CA CYS A 19 -1.36 9.58 3.90
C CYS A 19 -2.27 9.51 2.66
N ASN A 20 -1.71 9.85 1.50
CA ASN A 20 -2.38 9.65 0.21
C ASN A 20 -2.13 8.25 -0.38
N LEU A 21 -1.14 7.53 0.15
CA LEU A 21 -0.71 6.23 -0.33
C LEU A 21 -0.11 5.43 0.83
N LEU A 22 -0.43 4.14 0.91
CA LEU A 22 0.17 3.20 1.83
C LEU A 22 0.93 2.12 1.05
N ILE A 23 2.24 2.00 1.29
CA ILE A 23 3.04 0.91 0.72
C ILE A 23 3.26 -0.13 1.83
N CYS A 24 2.83 -1.38 1.61
CA CYS A 24 2.91 -2.43 2.62
C CYS A 24 3.03 -3.82 2.02
N HIS A 25 3.26 -4.83 2.85
CA HIS A 25 3.48 -6.21 2.43
C HIS A 25 2.22 -7.09 2.44
N GLY A 26 1.03 -6.50 2.57
CA GLY A 26 -0.22 -7.27 2.45
C GLY A 26 -0.57 -8.16 3.66
N ARG A 27 -0.13 -7.80 4.87
CA ARG A 27 -0.67 -8.40 6.10
C ARG A 27 -2.07 -7.87 6.41
N ASN A 28 -2.97 -8.77 6.84
CA ASN A 28 -4.37 -8.46 7.12
C ASN A 28 -4.58 -7.25 8.04
N GLY A 29 -3.84 -7.14 9.15
CA GLY A 29 -3.97 -5.99 10.05
C GLY A 29 -3.73 -4.65 9.36
N THR A 30 -2.68 -4.55 8.56
CA THR A 30 -2.36 -3.34 7.77
C THR A 30 -3.39 -3.08 6.67
N ILE A 31 -3.84 -4.14 6.00
CA ILE A 31 -4.89 -4.07 4.97
C ILE A 31 -6.18 -3.47 5.54
N TYR A 32 -6.65 -3.95 6.70
CA TYR A 32 -7.89 -3.46 7.30
C TYR A 32 -7.78 -1.98 7.65
N HIS A 33 -6.67 -1.53 8.23
CA HIS A 33 -6.45 -0.11 8.48
C HIS A 33 -6.46 0.74 7.19
N GLY A 34 -5.85 0.25 6.11
CA GLY A 34 -5.88 0.93 4.80
C GLY A 34 -7.29 1.04 4.23
N ILE A 35 -8.08 -0.03 4.29
CA ILE A 35 -9.48 -0.06 3.83
C ILE A 35 -10.35 0.89 4.66
N GLU A 36 -10.26 0.85 5.99
CA GLU A 36 -11.02 1.70 6.90
C GLU A 36 -10.75 3.19 6.65
N ASN A 37 -9.49 3.55 6.36
CA ASN A 37 -9.09 4.91 6.05
C ASN A 37 -9.25 5.29 4.56
N LYS A 38 -9.74 4.36 3.73
CA LYS A 38 -9.89 4.53 2.27
C LYS A 38 -8.58 4.98 1.60
N THR A 39 -7.45 4.53 2.13
CA THR A 39 -6.13 4.87 1.62
C THR A 39 -5.75 3.89 0.51
N PRO A 40 -5.45 4.36 -0.71
CA PRO A 40 -4.92 3.52 -1.78
C PRO A 40 -3.64 2.80 -1.34
N MET A 41 -3.48 1.54 -1.77
CA MET A 41 -2.37 0.70 -1.35
C MET A 41 -1.51 0.22 -2.52
N LEU A 42 -0.19 0.20 -2.32
CA LEU A 42 0.74 -0.59 -3.11
C LEU A 42 1.28 -1.74 -2.27
N PHE A 43 1.32 -2.93 -2.87
CA PHE A 43 1.72 -4.14 -2.19
C PHE A 43 3.08 -4.64 -2.67
N VAL A 44 3.98 -4.86 -1.71
CA VAL A 44 5.29 -5.51 -1.92
C VAL A 44 5.33 -6.76 -1.07
N THR A 45 4.95 -7.90 -1.63
CA THR A 45 4.81 -9.15 -0.87
C THR A 45 6.16 -9.82 -0.62
N SER A 46 6.24 -10.60 0.45
CA SER A 46 7.45 -11.36 0.79
C SER A 46 7.18 -12.84 1.05
N HIS A 47 5.91 -13.20 1.19
CA HIS A 47 5.46 -14.56 1.47
C HIS A 47 4.21 -14.89 0.65
N PHE A 48 4.08 -16.15 0.25
CA PHE A 48 2.98 -16.65 -0.59
C PHE A 48 1.58 -16.34 -0.04
N GLU A 49 1.40 -16.38 1.27
CA GLU A 49 0.12 -16.03 1.92
C GLU A 49 -0.30 -14.57 1.68
N GLN A 50 0.67 -13.67 1.48
CA GLN A 50 0.42 -12.25 1.22
C GLN A 50 0.01 -12.04 -0.23
N GLU A 51 0.62 -12.78 -1.17
CA GLU A 51 0.23 -12.78 -2.59
C GLU A 51 -1.26 -13.10 -2.73
N TRP A 52 -1.76 -14.08 -1.99
CA TRP A 52 -3.18 -14.47 -2.00
C TRP A 52 -4.11 -13.36 -1.48
N ASN A 53 -3.71 -12.70 -0.38
CA ASN A 53 -4.47 -11.57 0.16
C ASN A 53 -4.52 -10.43 -0.87
N VAL A 54 -3.37 -10.11 -1.45
CA VAL A 54 -3.20 -8.99 -2.39
C VAL A 54 -3.98 -9.22 -3.69
N GLN A 55 -4.00 -10.45 -4.20
CA GLN A 55 -4.76 -10.79 -5.41
C GLN A 55 -6.25 -10.43 -5.28
N GLN A 56 -6.86 -10.67 -4.12
CA GLN A 56 -8.26 -10.29 -3.88
C GLN A 56 -8.43 -8.77 -3.81
N LEU A 57 -7.49 -8.05 -3.20
CA LEU A 57 -7.56 -6.59 -3.09
C LEU A 57 -7.36 -5.87 -4.42
N GLU A 58 -6.49 -6.40 -5.30
CA GLU A 58 -6.37 -5.91 -6.67
C GLU A 58 -7.67 -6.09 -7.45
N ALA A 59 -8.31 -7.26 -7.36
CA ALA A 59 -9.58 -7.54 -8.02
C ALA A 59 -10.71 -6.60 -7.55
N LEU A 60 -10.65 -6.17 -6.28
CA LEU A 60 -11.56 -5.19 -5.69
C LEU A 60 -11.14 -3.73 -5.89
N GLN A 61 -10.04 -3.48 -6.63
CA GLN A 61 -9.49 -2.16 -6.91
C GLN A 61 -9.11 -1.34 -5.66
N PHE A 62 -8.75 -2.00 -4.55
CA PHE A 62 -8.26 -1.34 -3.33
C PHE A 62 -6.76 -1.00 -3.37
N GLY A 63 -6.02 -1.61 -4.30
CA GLY A 63 -4.59 -1.36 -4.46
C GLY A 63 -4.01 -2.15 -5.63
N LYS A 64 -2.68 -2.12 -5.74
CA LYS A 64 -1.91 -2.81 -6.78
C LYS A 64 -0.70 -3.54 -6.21
N CYS A 65 -0.45 -4.77 -6.67
CA CYS A 65 0.78 -5.49 -6.43
C CYS A 65 1.89 -4.97 -7.35
N ILE A 66 3.07 -4.70 -6.79
CA ILE A 66 4.19 -4.12 -7.53
C ILE A 66 5.46 -4.97 -7.47
N ASP A 67 5.36 -6.24 -7.07
CA ASP A 67 6.50 -7.14 -6.89
C ASP A 67 7.39 -7.28 -8.13
N ASP A 68 6.76 -7.30 -9.31
CA ASP A 68 7.44 -7.45 -10.62
C ASP A 68 7.51 -6.14 -11.43
N ASP A 69 7.10 -5.01 -10.85
CA ASP A 69 7.09 -3.73 -11.58
C ASP A 69 8.51 -3.15 -11.68
N THR A 70 8.87 -2.64 -12.86
CA THR A 70 10.14 -1.92 -13.07
C THR A 70 10.11 -0.55 -12.43
N GLU A 71 11.27 0.04 -12.15
CA GLU A 71 11.37 1.42 -11.63
C GLU A 71 10.63 2.44 -12.52
N GLN A 72 10.72 2.27 -13.85
CA GLN A 72 9.96 3.10 -14.79
C GLN A 72 8.44 2.97 -14.56
N ARG A 73 7.96 1.73 -14.43
CA ARG A 73 6.53 1.45 -14.22
C ARG A 73 6.04 2.01 -12.88
N LEU A 74 6.86 1.89 -11.84
CA LEU A 74 6.58 2.49 -10.53
C LEU A 74 6.46 4.01 -10.62
N ASN A 75 7.37 4.66 -11.34
CA ASN A 75 7.33 6.12 -11.54
C ASN A 75 6.05 6.56 -12.26
N GLU A 76 5.56 5.80 -13.24
CA GLU A 76 4.27 6.06 -13.89
C GLU A 76 3.09 5.97 -12.92
N ILE A 77 3.07 4.93 -12.08
CA ILE A 77 2.02 4.72 -11.07
C ILE A 77 2.02 5.85 -10.03
N LEU A 78 3.20 6.24 -9.56
CA LEU A 78 3.35 7.29 -8.54
C LEU A 78 3.11 8.70 -9.10
N ALA A 79 3.27 8.92 -10.41
CA ALA A 79 2.96 10.21 -11.05
C ALA A 79 1.47 10.46 -11.25
N LEU A 80 0.64 9.41 -11.21
CA LEU A 80 -0.81 9.47 -11.41
C LEU A 80 -1.59 9.69 -10.10
N ASN A 81 -0.96 9.43 -8.95
CA ASN A 81 -1.52 9.66 -7.63
C ASN A 81 -1.09 11.02 -7.11
#